data_AF-A0A2N6Q7W0-F1
#
_entry.id   AF-A0A2N6Q7W0-F1
#
_cell.length_a   1.000
_cell.length_b   1.000
_cell.length_c   1.000
_cell.angle_alpha   90.00
_cell.angle_beta   90.00
_cell.angle_gamma   90.00
#
_symmetry.space_group_name_H-M   'P 1'
#
loop_
_entity.id
_entity.type
_entity.pdbx_description
1 polymer ?
#
loop_
_entity_poly.entity_id
_entity_poly.type
_entity_poly.pdbx_seq_one_letter_code
_entity_poly.pdbx_strand_id
1 'polypeptide(L)'
;MRTKTIFSTIFAYLCMLLVFVVTSCKPEEAVDEIKNKLHEDPVKAVFTLQEGSIKGNKSFNQQLVLADFTPSTTPAQQIVWEITPKEGWHVSSALKHFQVKSVKENPAVVYHLSIEYYNSKGEKINHQFFDLGQDKIHQHFFSLYKTTTVLGKTGKARVADKSQLPYDYCYVDQYNGVDMGTTNPVGFDGLLQIVHPSEAFNLSVDLLHAAQSKYDKDNRLSPFYLPAAVLTSTGQWDITVSLPFDVDGQVAQGDANPLDASLFQPKTVEIEVYEGHLHGEKTFHQNGYSKNNQCLGKSYRLKYTLENNQWVADKDNPTSVNVMGNADKFVRYAFSLRYFNDKHEDITGQIVNGGEDQHYQHFFTVSDVKPSYGGIEEKSDGNHPDFFQYTYCDTKPWDKTVHFDNAAFLDDNNPIGIKGFFTFLRSRKQFTLNIRLMRAHQSKRVGDKPSPFYEPSSQQEAKETWMPVIKIPVNVYMDWNEKGLDLEVWENPKLVESTQLKDLSEHDQRTVLSLMKAFGIKDIKTALAEFYWNMADVPVHDGRGFWF
;
A
#
# COMPACT_ATOMS: atom_id res chain seq x y z
N MET A 1 113.87 6.65 -9.83
CA MET A 1 113.83 8.06 -10.31
C MET A 1 112.38 8.48 -10.40
N ARG A 2 111.97 9.47 -9.59
CA ARG A 2 111.30 10.74 -9.96
C ARG A 2 110.02 10.56 -10.81
N THR A 3 108.84 11.04 -10.45
CA THR A 3 108.49 12.21 -9.63
C THR A 3 107.00 12.21 -9.29
N LYS A 4 106.68 12.83 -8.14
CA LYS A 4 105.36 13.20 -7.62
C LYS A 4 104.66 14.27 -8.46
N THR A 5 103.33 14.26 -8.43
CA THR A 5 102.37 15.39 -8.23
C THR A 5 100.97 14.75 -8.24
N ILE A 6 100.12 14.66 -7.19
CA ILE A 6 99.63 15.59 -6.15
C ILE A 6 99.30 16.97 -6.71
N PHE A 7 98.01 17.21 -6.97
CA PHE A 7 97.29 18.43 -6.61
C PHE A 7 95.78 18.17 -6.47
N SER A 8 95.28 18.39 -5.24
CA SER A 8 93.96 18.91 -4.84
C SER A 8 92.70 18.12 -5.25
N THR A 9 92.08 17.27 -4.40
CA THR A 9 91.22 17.62 -3.24
C THR A 9 90.64 19.04 -3.27
N ILE A 10 89.35 19.16 -3.60
CA ILE A 10 88.28 19.95 -2.95
C ILE A 10 87.05 19.85 -3.87
N PHE A 11 86.29 18.76 -3.75
CA PHE A 11 84.83 18.74 -3.89
C PHE A 11 84.34 17.36 -3.45
N ALA A 12 83.24 17.33 -2.70
CA ALA A 12 82.54 16.13 -2.22
C ALA A 12 83.11 15.41 -0.97
N TYR A 13 83.55 16.16 0.05
CA TYR A 13 83.36 15.74 1.45
C TYR A 13 82.01 16.28 1.95
N LEU A 14 80.91 15.78 1.40
CA LEU A 14 79.56 15.91 1.98
C LEU A 14 78.60 14.85 1.39
N CYS A 15 78.99 13.59 1.39
CA CYS A 15 78.11 12.47 1.03
C CYS A 15 78.35 11.26 1.93
N MET A 16 78.55 11.48 3.23
CA MET A 16 78.65 10.41 4.22
C MET A 16 77.63 10.64 5.34
N LEU A 17 76.34 10.69 4.99
CA LEU A 17 75.21 10.67 5.91
C LEU A 17 73.89 10.53 5.15
N LEU A 18 73.54 9.31 4.70
CA LEU A 18 72.18 8.88 4.36
C LEU A 18 72.18 7.40 3.91
N VAL A 19 72.37 6.49 4.86
CA VAL A 19 71.85 5.12 4.74
C VAL A 19 70.60 5.08 5.60
N PHE A 20 69.49 5.60 5.07
CA PHE A 20 68.19 5.31 5.64
C PHE A 20 67.76 3.93 5.13
N VAL A 21 67.52 3.06 6.09
CA VAL A 21 66.87 1.77 5.98
C VAL A 21 65.53 1.97 5.26
N VAL A 22 65.45 1.56 3.99
CA VAL A 22 64.17 1.38 3.31
C VAL A 22 63.76 -0.07 3.53
N THR A 23 63.14 -0.34 4.69
CA THR A 23 62.33 -1.55 4.86
C THR A 23 61.17 -1.45 3.88
N SER A 24 61.33 -2.12 2.74
CA SER A 24 60.22 -2.48 1.86
C SER A 24 59.20 -3.25 2.69
N CYS A 25 58.12 -2.56 3.09
CA CYS A 25 56.91 -3.24 3.53
C CYS A 25 56.38 -3.98 2.29
N LYS A 26 56.58 -5.30 2.25
CA LYS A 26 55.77 -6.14 1.36
C LYS A 26 54.30 -5.87 1.74
N PRO A 27 53.42 -5.49 0.80
CA PRO A 27 52.00 -5.50 1.09
C PRO A 27 51.63 -6.94 1.50
N GLU A 28 50.95 -7.05 2.64
CA GLU A 28 50.43 -8.31 3.15
C GLU A 28 49.56 -8.94 2.06
N GLU A 29 49.74 -10.24 1.79
CA GLU A 29 48.89 -10.94 0.81
C GLU A 29 47.44 -10.80 1.25
N ALA A 30 46.52 -10.51 0.31
CA ALA A 30 45.10 -10.39 0.63
C ALA A 30 44.60 -11.70 1.25
N VAL A 31 44.25 -11.65 2.52
CA VAL A 31 43.72 -12.79 3.26
C VAL A 31 42.22 -12.93 2.92
N ASP A 32 41.76 -14.18 2.78
CA ASP A 32 40.33 -14.50 2.65
C ASP A 32 39.67 -14.33 4.03
N GLU A 33 39.03 -13.17 4.25
CA GLU A 33 38.52 -12.75 5.56
C GLU A 33 37.35 -13.61 6.07
N ILE A 34 36.70 -14.36 5.17
CA ILE A 34 35.62 -15.28 5.51
C ILE A 34 36.07 -16.39 6.48
N LYS A 35 37.37 -16.71 6.51
CA LYS A 35 37.93 -17.76 7.38
C LYS A 35 38.45 -17.25 8.71
N ASN A 36 38.57 -15.93 8.89
CA ASN A 36 39.13 -15.29 10.08
C ASN A 36 38.25 -14.12 10.55
N LYS A 37 36.99 -14.42 10.92
CA LYS A 37 36.09 -13.39 11.44
C LYS A 37 36.67 -12.74 12.69
N LEU A 38 36.85 -11.42 12.66
CA LEU A 38 37.29 -10.61 13.80
C LEU A 38 36.11 -10.03 14.60
N HIS A 39 34.92 -10.57 14.38
CA HIS A 39 33.70 -10.27 15.11
C HIS A 39 33.01 -11.57 15.55
N GLU A 40 32.17 -11.48 16.57
CA GLU A 40 31.27 -12.56 16.99
C GLU A 40 30.06 -12.67 16.06
N ASP A 41 29.43 -13.86 16.03
CA ASP A 41 28.17 -14.03 15.33
C ASP A 41 27.01 -13.44 16.16
N PRO A 42 26.20 -12.54 15.58
CA PRO A 42 25.03 -11.99 16.26
C PRO A 42 23.94 -13.06 16.43
N VAL A 43 23.32 -13.10 17.61
CA VAL A 43 22.16 -13.97 17.88
C VAL A 43 20.85 -13.20 18.09
N LYS A 44 20.95 -11.87 18.16
CA LYS A 44 19.82 -10.97 18.32
C LYS A 44 20.07 -9.69 17.56
N ALA A 45 19.03 -9.23 16.88
CA ALA A 45 19.00 -8.00 16.11
C ALA A 45 17.79 -7.17 16.51
N VAL A 46 18.02 -5.92 16.89
CA VAL A 46 16.99 -4.97 17.27
C VAL A 46 16.92 -3.88 16.20
N PHE A 47 15.80 -3.81 15.49
CA PHE A 47 15.52 -2.80 14.49
C PHE A 47 14.60 -1.76 15.08
N THR A 48 15.08 -0.52 15.17
CA THR A 48 14.30 0.60 15.71
C THR A 48 14.03 1.62 14.60
N LEU A 49 12.76 1.95 14.38
CA LEU A 49 12.31 2.91 13.38
C LEU A 49 11.67 4.13 14.07
N GLN A 50 12.31 5.28 13.95
CA GLN A 50 11.85 6.55 14.51
C GLN A 50 11.34 7.47 13.41
N GLU A 51 10.09 7.91 13.49
CA GLU A 51 9.54 8.93 12.59
C GLU A 51 10.15 10.30 12.90
N GLY A 52 10.35 11.13 11.88
CA GLY A 52 10.88 12.47 12.01
C GLY A 52 10.89 13.24 10.69
N SER A 53 11.76 14.24 10.61
CA SER A 53 11.96 15.09 9.43
C SER A 53 13.42 15.48 9.27
N ILE A 54 13.79 15.95 8.08
CA ILE A 54 15.12 16.53 7.81
C ILE A 54 15.14 17.99 8.28
N LYS A 55 16.26 18.42 8.89
CA LYS A 55 16.51 19.79 9.34
C LYS A 55 16.78 20.73 8.18
N GLY A 56 16.26 21.94 8.30
CA GLY A 56 16.52 23.03 7.36
C GLY A 56 15.96 22.77 5.97
N ASN A 57 16.58 23.37 4.95
CA ASN A 57 16.13 23.28 3.56
C ASN A 57 16.79 22.12 2.79
N LYS A 58 17.33 21.11 3.50
CA LYS A 58 17.95 19.95 2.86
C LYS A 58 16.89 19.00 2.33
N SER A 59 17.15 18.38 1.19
CA SER A 59 16.29 17.37 0.57
C SER A 59 16.89 15.97 0.69
N PHE A 60 16.05 14.94 0.62
CA PHE A 60 16.48 13.53 0.80
C PHE A 60 17.47 13.04 -0.28
N ASN A 61 17.51 13.70 -1.44
CA ASN A 61 18.46 13.41 -2.52
C ASN A 61 19.85 14.08 -2.34
N GLN A 62 20.06 14.83 -1.26
CA GLN A 62 21.35 15.41 -0.91
C GLN A 62 22.13 14.47 0.03
N GLN A 63 23.41 14.76 0.23
CA GLN A 63 24.21 14.10 1.24
C GLN A 63 23.72 14.49 2.64
N LEU A 64 23.21 13.51 3.38
CA LEU A 64 22.71 13.66 4.73
C LEU A 64 23.65 13.00 5.74
N VAL A 65 23.62 13.52 6.96
CA VAL A 65 24.25 12.92 8.15
C VAL A 65 23.22 12.78 9.26
N LEU A 66 23.50 11.96 10.29
CA LEU A 66 22.52 11.71 11.36
C LEU A 66 22.07 12.99 12.07
N ALA A 67 22.96 13.97 12.20
CA ALA A 67 22.65 15.28 12.79
C ALA A 67 21.57 16.07 12.02
N ASP A 68 21.33 15.76 10.75
CA ASP A 68 20.29 16.37 9.92
C ASP A 68 18.89 15.83 10.25
N PHE A 69 18.76 14.72 10.98
CA PHE A 69 17.47 14.17 11.39
C PHE A 69 16.93 14.89 12.64
N THR A 70 15.62 15.16 12.64
CA THR A 70 14.87 15.60 13.82
C THR A 70 13.77 14.58 14.10
N PRO A 71 13.82 13.86 15.24
CA PRO A 71 12.75 12.94 15.60
C PRO A 71 11.44 13.71 15.84
N SER A 72 10.32 13.11 15.44
CA SER A 72 8.99 13.59 15.80
C SER A 72 8.62 13.14 17.22
N THR A 73 7.46 13.57 17.71
CA THR A 73 6.89 13.10 18.97
C THR A 73 6.27 11.70 18.87
N THR A 74 6.18 11.12 17.68
CA THR A 74 5.67 9.77 17.46
C THR A 74 6.63 8.76 18.09
N PRO A 75 6.14 7.82 18.93
CA PRO A 75 7.00 6.81 19.55
C PRO A 75 7.75 5.96 18.51
N ALA A 76 9.02 5.64 18.81
CA ALA A 76 9.79 4.70 18.01
C ALA A 76 9.13 3.32 17.98
N GLN A 77 9.15 2.69 16.81
CA GLN A 77 8.72 1.31 16.63
C GLN A 77 9.93 0.38 16.72
N GLN A 78 9.76 -0.79 17.32
CA GLN A 78 10.85 -1.75 17.48
C GLN A 78 10.44 -3.17 17.10
N ILE A 79 11.21 -3.77 16.19
CA ILE A 79 11.09 -5.19 15.83
C ILE A 79 12.37 -5.89 16.27
N VAL A 80 12.22 -6.98 17.01
CA VAL A 80 13.33 -7.78 17.53
C VAL A 80 13.35 -9.12 16.83
N TRP A 81 14.48 -9.43 16.22
CA TRP A 81 14.82 -10.73 15.67
C TRP A 81 15.78 -11.44 16.63
N GLU A 82 15.56 -12.73 16.87
CA GLU A 82 16.42 -13.56 17.71
C GLU A 82 16.64 -14.93 17.06
N ILE A 83 17.76 -15.57 17.36
CA ILE A 83 18.03 -16.96 17.01
C ILE A 83 17.61 -17.85 18.18
N THR A 84 16.73 -18.82 17.93
CA THR A 84 16.49 -19.93 18.87
C THR A 84 16.91 -21.26 18.24
N PRO A 85 17.29 -22.28 19.05
CA PRO A 85 17.76 -23.57 18.54
C PRO A 85 16.79 -24.30 17.59
N LYS A 86 15.50 -23.95 17.59
CA LYS A 86 14.47 -24.62 16.78
C LYS A 86 14.07 -23.87 15.52
N GLU A 87 14.15 -22.54 15.53
CA GLU A 87 13.53 -21.70 14.50
C GLU A 87 14.55 -20.89 13.69
N GLY A 88 15.82 -20.88 14.11
CA GLY A 88 16.80 -19.95 13.53
C GLY A 88 16.38 -18.50 13.83
N TRP A 89 16.71 -17.57 12.93
CA TRP A 89 16.25 -16.18 13.01
C TRP A 89 14.72 -16.11 12.90
N HIS A 90 14.07 -15.53 13.91
CA HIS A 90 12.62 -15.30 13.94
C HIS A 90 12.30 -14.04 14.76
N VAL A 91 11.11 -13.45 14.58
CA VAL A 91 10.68 -12.25 15.30
C VAL A 91 10.21 -12.60 16.70
N SER A 92 10.83 -12.05 17.75
CA SER A 92 10.44 -12.24 19.16
C SER A 92 9.73 -11.05 19.81
N SER A 93 9.75 -9.87 19.18
CA SER A 93 8.98 -8.68 19.64
C SER A 93 7.47 -8.85 19.48
N ALA A 94 6.69 -8.08 20.25
CA ALA A 94 5.23 -7.99 20.08
C ALA A 94 4.84 -7.32 18.76
N LEU A 95 5.51 -6.22 18.40
CA LEU A 95 5.37 -5.60 17.10
C LEU A 95 6.04 -6.48 16.04
N LYS A 96 5.30 -6.81 14.99
CA LYS A 96 5.79 -7.64 13.88
C LYS A 96 6.04 -6.84 12.60
N HIS A 97 5.34 -5.72 12.41
CA HIS A 97 5.39 -4.89 11.21
C HIS A 97 5.64 -3.44 11.58
N PHE A 98 6.39 -2.71 10.76
CA PHE A 98 6.52 -1.26 10.86
C PHE A 98 5.33 -0.59 10.18
N GLN A 99 4.64 0.29 10.91
CA GLN A 99 3.58 1.14 10.38
C GLN A 99 4.20 2.45 9.86
N VAL A 100 4.07 2.72 8.57
CA VAL A 100 4.68 3.88 7.93
C VAL A 100 3.71 4.60 7.00
N LYS A 101 4.02 5.88 6.80
CA LYS A 101 3.31 6.82 5.94
C LYS A 101 4.15 7.13 4.71
N SER A 102 3.50 7.23 3.55
CA SER A 102 4.15 7.69 2.33
C SER A 102 4.28 9.21 2.24
N VAL A 103 5.28 9.65 1.48
CA VAL A 103 5.55 11.08 1.25
C VAL A 103 4.48 11.76 0.38
N LYS A 104 3.57 11.00 -0.25
CA LYS A 104 2.47 11.55 -1.05
C LYS A 104 1.53 12.39 -0.20
N GLU A 105 1.12 11.87 0.95
CA GLU A 105 0.25 12.59 1.90
C GLU A 105 1.05 13.28 2.99
N ASN A 106 2.30 12.83 3.22
CA ASN A 106 3.15 13.30 4.32
C ASN A 106 4.54 13.73 3.81
N PRO A 107 4.66 14.81 3.02
CA PRO A 107 5.87 15.14 2.26
C PRO A 107 7.11 15.44 3.12
N ALA A 108 6.93 15.77 4.40
CA ALA A 108 8.03 16.06 5.33
C ALA A 108 8.51 14.82 6.11
N VAL A 109 7.80 13.69 6.02
CA VAL A 109 8.09 12.51 6.84
C VAL A 109 9.31 11.75 6.32
N VAL A 110 10.21 11.44 7.25
CA VAL A 110 11.38 10.60 7.08
C VAL A 110 11.48 9.67 8.29
N TYR A 111 12.01 8.47 8.11
CA TYR A 111 12.26 7.54 9.21
C TYR A 111 13.75 7.31 9.41
N HIS A 112 14.21 7.32 10.66
CA HIS A 112 15.53 6.83 11.02
C HIS A 112 15.42 5.36 11.41
N LEU A 113 16.07 4.49 10.63
CA LEU A 113 16.25 3.09 10.94
C LEU A 113 17.62 2.90 11.62
N SER A 114 17.61 2.37 12.84
CA SER A 114 18.80 1.99 13.57
C SER A 114 18.80 0.49 13.88
N ILE A 115 19.98 -0.12 13.86
CA ILE A 115 20.18 -1.55 14.03
C ILE A 115 21.14 -1.79 15.20
N GLU A 116 20.77 -2.67 16.13
CA GLU A 116 21.65 -3.12 17.19
C GLU A 116 21.79 -4.65 17.18
N TYR A 117 23.04 -5.11 17.23
CA TYR A 117 23.36 -6.53 17.30
C TYR A 117 23.91 -6.90 18.66
N TYR A 118 23.46 -8.07 19.13
CA TYR A 118 23.87 -8.63 20.41
C TYR A 118 24.38 -10.06 20.25
N ASN A 119 25.45 -10.38 20.98
CA ASN A 119 25.99 -11.74 21.07
C ASN A 119 25.14 -12.61 22.03
N SER A 120 25.54 -13.88 22.17
CA SER A 120 24.84 -14.86 23.03
C SER A 120 24.84 -14.53 24.53
N LYS A 121 25.69 -13.60 24.97
CA LYS A 121 25.73 -13.09 26.35
C LYS A 121 24.83 -11.85 26.55
N GLY A 122 24.22 -11.35 25.48
CA GLY A 122 23.43 -10.12 25.49
C GLY A 122 24.27 -8.84 25.44
N GLU A 123 25.53 -8.92 25.01
CA GLU A 123 26.41 -7.75 24.87
C GLU A 123 26.26 -7.14 23.47
N LYS A 124 26.22 -5.82 23.37
CA LYS A 124 26.12 -5.11 22.08
C LYS A 124 27.46 -5.19 21.33
N ILE A 125 27.43 -5.69 20.10
CA ILE A 125 28.63 -6.00 19.30
C ILE A 125 28.81 -5.15 18.05
N ASN A 126 27.99 -4.12 17.80
CA ASN A 126 28.11 -3.27 16.59
C ASN A 126 29.54 -2.74 16.35
N HIS A 127 30.28 -2.38 17.41
CA HIS A 127 31.65 -1.88 17.32
C HIS A 127 32.61 -2.85 16.63
N GLN A 128 32.38 -4.16 16.76
CA GLN A 128 33.21 -5.20 16.13
C GLN A 128 33.12 -5.18 14.60
N PHE A 129 32.07 -4.59 14.03
CA PHE A 129 31.92 -4.40 12.58
C PHE A 129 32.54 -3.10 12.07
N PHE A 130 33.09 -2.28 12.96
CA PHE A 130 33.82 -1.05 12.62
C PHE A 130 35.31 -1.17 12.89
N ASP A 131 35.68 -1.75 14.04
CA ASP A 131 37.05 -1.82 14.49
C ASP A 131 37.89 -2.81 13.67
N LEU A 132 39.22 -2.74 13.79
CA LEU A 132 40.16 -3.67 13.17
C LEU A 132 40.00 -3.82 11.63
N GLY A 133 39.49 -2.78 10.95
CA GLY A 133 39.29 -2.78 9.50
C GLY A 133 38.03 -3.54 9.04
N GLN A 134 37.18 -4.00 9.95
CA GLN A 134 35.94 -4.70 9.63
C GLN A 134 34.95 -3.81 8.87
N ASP A 135 35.02 -2.50 9.08
CA ASP A 135 34.27 -1.49 8.33
C ASP A 135 34.49 -1.62 6.81
N LYS A 136 35.69 -1.98 6.36
CA LYS A 136 36.03 -2.06 4.92
C LYS A 136 35.48 -3.29 4.20
N ILE A 137 34.97 -4.26 4.96
CA ILE A 137 34.44 -5.52 4.41
C ILE A 137 32.99 -5.76 4.80
N HIS A 138 32.39 -4.95 5.69
CA HIS A 138 30.99 -5.05 6.07
C HIS A 138 30.11 -3.94 5.49
N GLN A 139 28.93 -4.32 5.00
CA GLN A 139 27.88 -3.40 4.57
C GLN A 139 26.50 -4.07 4.65
N HIS A 140 25.52 -3.38 5.24
CA HIS A 140 24.12 -3.74 5.15
C HIS A 140 23.54 -3.36 3.80
N PHE A 141 22.80 -4.27 3.19
CA PHE A 141 21.96 -4.02 2.03
C PHE A 141 20.49 -4.07 2.43
N PHE A 142 19.74 -3.10 1.92
CA PHE A 142 18.31 -2.88 2.14
C PHE A 142 17.58 -3.17 0.84
N SER A 143 17.30 -4.44 0.59
CA SER A 143 16.87 -4.95 -0.71
C SER A 143 15.39 -5.33 -0.72
N LEU A 144 14.75 -5.12 -1.88
CA LEU A 144 13.41 -5.64 -2.16
C LEU A 144 13.52 -6.86 -3.07
N TYR A 145 12.68 -7.87 -2.83
CA TYR A 145 12.54 -9.03 -3.70
C TYR A 145 11.10 -9.13 -4.19
N LYS A 146 10.91 -9.30 -5.49
CA LYS A 146 9.59 -9.52 -6.12
C LYS A 146 9.52 -10.92 -6.71
N THR A 147 8.32 -11.49 -6.73
CA THR A 147 8.06 -12.78 -7.39
C THR A 147 8.39 -12.66 -8.88
N THR A 148 9.15 -13.61 -9.41
CA THR A 148 9.58 -13.66 -10.80
C THR A 148 9.50 -15.09 -11.31
N THR A 149 9.08 -15.26 -12.55
CA THR A 149 9.02 -16.56 -13.22
C THR A 149 10.07 -16.63 -14.32
N VAL A 150 11.00 -17.57 -14.20
CA VAL A 150 12.01 -17.86 -15.22
C VAL A 150 11.84 -19.30 -15.66
N LEU A 151 11.61 -19.52 -16.97
CA LEU A 151 11.42 -20.86 -17.56
C LEU A 151 10.35 -21.70 -16.82
N GLY A 152 9.24 -21.07 -16.43
CA GLY A 152 8.12 -21.72 -15.74
C GLY A 152 8.36 -22.02 -14.26
N LYS A 153 9.53 -21.68 -13.70
CA LYS A 153 9.79 -21.76 -12.25
C LYS A 153 9.60 -20.40 -11.60
N THR A 154 8.80 -20.36 -10.55
CA THR A 154 8.52 -19.16 -9.78
C THR A 154 9.46 -19.07 -8.58
N GLY A 155 10.07 -17.91 -8.36
CA GLY A 155 10.92 -17.63 -7.20
C GLY A 155 10.94 -16.14 -6.88
N LYS A 156 11.65 -15.75 -5.81
CA LYS A 156 11.87 -14.34 -5.48
C LYS A 156 13.17 -13.86 -6.12
N ALA A 157 13.11 -12.75 -6.84
CA ALA A 157 14.28 -12.11 -7.46
C ALA A 157 14.47 -10.70 -6.90
N ARG A 158 15.74 -10.31 -6.68
CA ARG A 158 16.08 -8.97 -6.18
C ARG A 158 15.70 -7.92 -7.23
N VAL A 159 15.08 -6.84 -6.78
CA VAL A 159 14.70 -5.71 -7.65
C VAL A 159 15.95 -4.88 -7.94
N ALA A 160 16.39 -4.87 -9.21
CA ALA A 160 17.59 -4.14 -9.65
C ALA A 160 17.29 -2.70 -10.13
N ASP A 161 16.03 -2.41 -10.48
CA ASP A 161 15.59 -1.09 -10.91
C ASP A 161 15.15 -0.26 -9.70
N LYS A 162 15.89 0.81 -9.39
CA LYS A 162 15.61 1.69 -8.25
C LYS A 162 14.19 2.27 -8.31
N SER A 163 13.66 2.54 -9.51
CA SER A 163 12.33 3.14 -9.67
C SER A 163 11.18 2.22 -9.24
N GLN A 164 11.45 0.93 -9.04
CA GLN A 164 10.47 -0.05 -8.58
C GLN A 164 10.50 -0.29 -7.07
N LEU A 165 11.36 0.41 -6.34
CA LEU A 165 11.43 0.34 -4.88
C LEU A 165 10.40 1.30 -4.28
N PRO A 166 9.56 0.84 -3.33
CA PRO A 166 8.58 1.69 -2.66
C PRO A 166 9.22 2.62 -1.63
N TYR A 167 10.54 2.59 -1.50
CA TYR A 167 11.33 3.40 -0.58
C TYR A 167 12.61 3.93 -1.22
N ASP A 168 13.11 5.04 -0.68
CA ASP A 168 14.49 5.48 -0.87
C ASP A 168 15.22 5.45 0.47
N TYR A 169 16.54 5.27 0.44
CA TYR A 169 17.36 5.07 1.63
C TYR A 169 18.71 5.78 1.51
N CYS A 170 19.16 6.37 2.62
CA CYS A 170 20.47 6.99 2.74
C CYS A 170 21.16 6.48 4.01
N TYR A 171 22.39 5.99 3.87
CA TYR A 171 23.23 5.67 5.03
C TYR A 171 23.61 6.95 5.76
N VAL A 172 23.50 6.95 7.09
CA VAL A 172 23.92 8.07 7.94
C VAL A 172 24.76 7.59 9.12
N ASP A 173 25.45 6.45 8.97
CA ASP A 173 26.37 5.90 9.96
C ASP A 173 27.30 6.98 10.54
N GLN A 174 27.38 7.01 11.87
CA GLN A 174 28.37 7.80 12.60
C GLN A 174 29.11 6.87 13.56
N TYR A 175 30.44 6.92 13.53
CA TYR A 175 31.27 6.13 14.44
C TYR A 175 32.40 6.98 15.00
N ASN A 176 32.57 6.97 16.34
CA ASN A 176 33.54 7.81 17.06
C ASN A 176 33.51 9.30 16.66
N GLY A 177 32.31 9.83 16.38
CA GLY A 177 32.10 11.22 15.98
C GLY A 177 32.43 11.54 14.51
N VAL A 178 32.71 10.52 13.70
CA VAL A 178 32.97 10.67 12.25
C VAL A 178 31.77 10.16 11.47
N ASP A 179 31.23 11.00 10.58
CA ASP A 179 30.16 10.62 9.66
C ASP A 179 30.73 9.77 8.52
N MET A 180 30.19 8.58 8.31
CA MET A 180 30.69 7.59 7.35
C MET A 180 29.67 7.18 6.30
N GLY A 181 28.41 7.60 6.43
CA GLY A 181 27.30 7.16 5.58
C GLY A 181 27.57 7.19 4.08
N THR A 182 28.25 8.22 3.56
CA THR A 182 28.51 8.34 2.11
C THR A 182 29.82 7.72 1.63
N THR A 183 30.77 7.47 2.54
CA THR A 183 32.17 7.11 2.17
C THR A 183 32.54 5.70 2.59
N ASN A 184 32.03 5.25 3.73
CA ASN A 184 32.34 3.95 4.32
C ASN A 184 31.18 3.46 5.22
N PRO A 185 29.95 3.37 4.71
CA PRO A 185 28.81 2.94 5.51
C PRO A 185 28.93 1.45 5.85
N VAL A 186 28.71 1.11 7.11
CA VAL A 186 28.39 -0.28 7.49
C VAL A 186 26.88 -0.47 7.46
N GLY A 187 26.09 0.57 7.73
CA GLY A 187 24.64 0.58 7.62
C GLY A 187 23.89 0.24 8.89
N PHE A 188 24.45 0.56 10.06
CA PHE A 188 23.74 0.48 11.33
C PHE A 188 22.77 1.64 11.53
N ASP A 189 22.99 2.78 10.87
CA ASP A 189 22.10 3.93 10.88
C ASP A 189 21.77 4.40 9.46
N GLY A 190 20.49 4.62 9.19
CA GLY A 190 20.03 5.15 7.91
C GLY A 190 18.73 5.91 7.99
N LEU A 191 18.52 6.76 7.00
CA LEU A 191 17.27 7.47 6.78
C LEU A 191 16.51 6.80 5.64
N LEU A 192 15.19 6.69 5.79
CA LEU A 192 14.26 6.03 4.87
C LEU A 192 13.10 6.98 4.53
N GLN A 193 12.73 7.05 3.26
CA GLN A 193 11.48 7.66 2.79
C GLN A 193 10.64 6.63 2.06
N ILE A 194 9.33 6.64 2.31
CA ILE A 194 8.38 5.78 1.59
C ILE A 194 7.81 6.58 0.42
N VAL A 195 8.22 6.22 -0.80
CA VAL A 195 7.99 6.99 -2.02
C VAL A 195 6.80 6.49 -2.84
N HIS A 196 6.38 5.22 -2.65
CA HIS A 196 5.19 4.67 -3.30
C HIS A 196 4.04 4.56 -2.28
N PRO A 197 2.93 5.30 -2.45
CA PRO A 197 1.79 5.25 -1.54
C PRO A 197 1.07 3.91 -1.64
N SER A 198 0.59 3.41 -0.50
CA SER A 198 -0.20 2.17 -0.41
C SER A 198 0.47 0.91 -0.99
N GLU A 199 1.78 0.91 -1.25
CA GLU A 199 2.56 -0.27 -1.65
C GLU A 199 3.30 -0.82 -0.41
N ALA A 200 2.62 -1.67 0.37
CA ALA A 200 3.25 -2.37 1.50
C ALA A 200 4.28 -3.40 1.02
N PHE A 201 5.37 -3.59 1.77
CA PHE A 201 6.51 -4.37 1.29
C PHE A 201 7.29 -5.05 2.40
N ASN A 202 8.06 -6.06 2.02
CA ASN A 202 9.01 -6.74 2.90
C ASN A 202 10.43 -6.31 2.56
N LEU A 203 11.07 -5.59 3.48
CA LEU A 203 12.45 -5.12 3.35
C LEU A 203 13.41 -6.23 3.77
N SER A 204 14.26 -6.71 2.88
CA SER A 204 15.39 -7.56 3.25
C SER A 204 16.49 -6.68 3.83
N VAL A 205 16.94 -7.00 5.05
CA VAL A 205 18.11 -6.39 5.68
C VAL A 205 19.20 -7.45 5.77
N ASP A 206 20.22 -7.27 4.95
CA ASP A 206 21.25 -8.28 4.72
C ASP A 206 22.62 -7.69 5.10
N LEU A 207 23.31 -8.24 6.10
CA LEU A 207 24.69 -7.84 6.42
C LEU A 207 25.66 -8.68 5.60
N LEU A 208 26.34 -8.04 4.64
CA LEU A 208 27.40 -8.67 3.86
C LEU A 208 28.73 -8.64 4.60
N HIS A 209 29.44 -9.75 4.56
CA HIS A 209 30.86 -9.91 4.82
C HIS A 209 31.60 -10.16 3.50
N ALA A 210 32.28 -9.14 2.97
CA ALA A 210 33.01 -9.24 1.72
C ALA A 210 34.30 -10.05 1.88
N ALA A 211 34.62 -10.92 0.92
CA ALA A 211 35.83 -11.76 0.97
C ALA A 211 37.15 -10.96 1.02
N GLN A 212 37.15 -9.73 0.49
CA GLN A 212 38.34 -8.88 0.42
C GLN A 212 38.02 -7.41 0.71
N SER A 213 37.01 -6.85 0.04
CA SER A 213 36.64 -5.44 0.15
C SER A 213 35.20 -5.24 -0.33
N LYS A 214 34.47 -4.33 0.31
CA LYS A 214 33.15 -3.88 -0.18
C LYS A 214 33.22 -2.86 -1.32
N TYR A 215 34.42 -2.32 -1.59
CA TYR A 215 34.67 -1.35 -2.64
C TYR A 215 35.02 -2.02 -3.96
N ASP A 216 34.58 -1.43 -5.06
CA ASP A 216 35.05 -1.82 -6.39
C ASP A 216 36.46 -1.29 -6.68
N LYS A 217 37.00 -1.63 -7.86
CA LYS A 217 38.33 -1.22 -8.33
C LYS A 217 38.52 0.30 -8.45
N ASP A 218 37.42 1.06 -8.55
CA ASP A 218 37.41 2.52 -8.64
C ASP A 218 37.11 3.16 -7.28
N ASN A 219 37.18 2.37 -6.20
CA ASN A 219 36.87 2.75 -4.82
C ASN A 219 35.43 3.22 -4.62
N ARG A 220 34.48 2.67 -5.40
CA ARG A 220 33.04 2.95 -5.27
C ARG A 220 32.32 1.86 -4.50
N LEU A 221 31.27 2.27 -3.80
CA LEU A 221 30.38 1.39 -3.06
C LEU A 221 29.23 0.92 -3.96
N SER A 222 28.70 -0.26 -3.62
CA SER A 222 27.42 -0.69 -4.18
C SER A 222 26.27 0.15 -3.62
N PRO A 223 25.22 0.45 -4.40
CA PRO A 223 24.03 1.11 -3.88
C PRO A 223 23.34 0.23 -2.82
N PHE A 224 22.62 0.87 -1.90
CA PHE A 224 22.04 0.21 -0.72
C PHE A 224 21.15 -1.00 -1.04
N TYR A 225 20.52 -1.03 -2.21
CA TYR A 225 19.56 -2.07 -2.58
C TYR A 225 20.15 -3.14 -3.50
N LEU A 226 21.33 -2.93 -4.09
CA LEU A 226 21.88 -3.79 -5.14
C LEU A 226 23.41 -3.96 -4.98
N PRO A 227 23.86 -4.98 -4.22
CA PRO A 227 25.26 -5.34 -4.14
C PRO A 227 25.82 -5.74 -5.50
N ALA A 228 27.07 -5.41 -5.76
CA ALA A 228 27.76 -5.83 -6.97
C ALA A 228 27.83 -7.37 -7.09
N ALA A 229 27.87 -7.87 -8.32
CA ALA A 229 27.92 -9.31 -8.59
C ALA A 229 29.11 -10.02 -7.92
N VAL A 230 30.27 -9.35 -7.83
CA VAL A 230 31.45 -9.90 -7.15
C VAL A 230 31.20 -10.09 -5.65
N LEU A 231 30.52 -9.14 -5.00
CA LEU A 231 30.19 -9.21 -3.57
C LEU A 231 29.24 -10.38 -3.29
N THR A 232 28.19 -10.52 -4.11
CA THR A 232 27.20 -11.61 -3.94
C THR A 232 27.74 -13.00 -4.27
N SER A 233 28.78 -13.12 -5.11
CA SER A 233 29.36 -14.40 -5.51
C SER A 233 30.52 -14.86 -4.64
N THR A 234 31.17 -13.95 -3.92
CA THR A 234 32.37 -14.25 -3.13
C THR A 234 32.17 -14.01 -1.63
N GLY A 235 31.33 -13.05 -1.23
CA GLY A 235 31.06 -12.74 0.17
C GLY A 235 30.12 -13.72 0.86
N GLN A 236 30.06 -13.62 2.19
CA GLN A 236 29.07 -14.32 3.03
C GLN A 236 28.06 -13.33 3.60
N TRP A 237 26.88 -13.83 3.95
CA TRP A 237 25.85 -13.05 4.63
C TRP A 237 25.85 -13.43 6.10
N ASP A 238 26.29 -12.52 6.96
CA ASP A 238 26.28 -12.75 8.42
C ASP A 238 24.84 -12.69 8.95
N ILE A 239 24.01 -11.84 8.35
CA ILE A 239 22.58 -11.71 8.66
C ILE A 239 21.78 -11.60 7.37
N THR A 240 20.60 -12.22 7.37
CA THR A 240 19.55 -12.01 6.38
C THR A 240 18.21 -12.12 7.11
N VAL A 241 17.51 -10.99 7.24
CA VAL A 241 16.18 -10.93 7.86
C VAL A 241 15.22 -10.13 6.99
N SER A 242 13.92 -10.34 7.17
CA SER A 242 12.88 -9.63 6.43
C SER A 242 12.03 -8.79 7.38
N LEU A 243 11.95 -7.48 7.14
CA LEU A 243 11.17 -6.55 7.95
C LEU A 243 9.91 -6.15 7.19
N PRO A 244 8.71 -6.46 7.71
CA PRO A 244 7.45 -6.05 7.08
C PRO A 244 7.18 -4.56 7.30
N PHE A 245 6.85 -3.84 6.22
CA PHE A 245 6.44 -2.44 6.23
C PHE A 245 5.00 -2.31 5.72
N ASP A 246 4.11 -1.91 6.63
CA ASP A 246 2.73 -1.57 6.34
C ASP A 246 2.66 -0.09 5.96
N VAL A 247 2.21 0.21 4.74
CA VAL A 247 2.25 1.55 4.15
C VAL A 247 0.85 2.12 4.00
N ASP A 248 0.59 3.28 4.61
CA ASP A 248 -0.70 3.98 4.55
C ASP A 248 -1.90 3.06 4.91
N GLY A 249 -1.69 2.15 5.88
CA GLY A 249 -2.68 1.17 6.32
C GLY A 249 -2.84 -0.09 5.43
N GLN A 250 -1.99 -0.28 4.42
CA GLN A 250 -1.85 -1.54 3.67
C GLN A 250 -0.81 -2.44 4.32
N VAL A 251 -0.99 -3.76 4.28
CA VAL A 251 -0.16 -4.72 5.02
C VAL A 251 0.81 -5.49 4.10
N ALA A 252 2.07 -5.67 4.51
CA ALA A 252 3.14 -6.25 3.69
C ALA A 252 2.88 -7.70 3.19
N GLN A 253 3.37 -8.00 1.98
CA GLN A 253 3.10 -9.25 1.24
C GLN A 253 3.98 -10.45 1.67
N GLY A 254 3.38 -11.53 2.18
CA GLY A 254 4.07 -12.81 2.45
C GLY A 254 3.92 -13.37 3.87
N ASP A 255 3.40 -12.57 4.80
CA ASP A 255 3.03 -12.99 6.17
C ASP A 255 1.53 -13.26 6.34
N ALA A 256 0.77 -13.14 5.25
CA ALA A 256 -0.61 -13.56 5.28
C ALA A 256 -0.65 -15.10 5.29
N ASN A 257 -1.07 -15.67 6.43
CA ASN A 257 -1.40 -17.10 6.52
C ASN A 257 -2.24 -17.49 5.29
N PRO A 258 -2.07 -18.70 4.72
CA PRO A 258 -2.92 -19.15 3.62
C PRO A 258 -4.39 -19.01 3.98
N LEU A 259 -5.24 -18.75 2.98
CA LEU A 259 -6.68 -18.59 3.20
C LEU A 259 -7.17 -19.83 3.95
N ASP A 260 -7.96 -19.62 5.00
CA ASP A 260 -8.50 -20.72 5.79
C ASP A 260 -9.09 -21.77 4.83
N ALA A 261 -8.67 -23.02 4.98
CA ALA A 261 -9.01 -24.08 4.03
C ALA A 261 -10.53 -24.37 3.98
N SER A 262 -11.31 -23.90 4.95
CA SER A 262 -12.76 -23.98 4.96
C SER A 262 -13.44 -22.93 4.07
N LEU A 263 -12.73 -21.88 3.65
CA LEU A 263 -13.23 -20.89 2.71
C LEU A 263 -13.14 -21.40 1.28
N PHE A 264 -14.09 -20.97 0.45
CA PHE A 264 -13.96 -21.09 -1.00
C PHE A 264 -12.74 -20.28 -1.49
N GLN A 265 -12.19 -20.66 -2.64
CA GLN A 265 -10.88 -20.18 -3.11
C GLN A 265 -11.02 -19.36 -4.41
N PRO A 266 -11.50 -18.10 -4.34
CA PRO A 266 -11.57 -17.22 -5.50
C PRO A 266 -10.19 -16.64 -5.84
N LYS A 267 -9.98 -16.37 -7.13
CA LYS A 267 -8.85 -15.57 -7.60
C LYS A 267 -9.22 -14.12 -7.83
N THR A 268 -10.42 -13.85 -8.32
CA THR A 268 -10.89 -12.49 -8.58
C THR A 268 -12.31 -12.31 -8.09
N VAL A 269 -12.65 -11.06 -7.79
CA VAL A 269 -14.03 -10.61 -7.58
C VAL A 269 -14.29 -9.42 -8.48
N GLU A 270 -15.45 -9.43 -9.13
CA GLU A 270 -15.95 -8.32 -9.91
C GLU A 270 -17.22 -7.77 -9.28
N ILE A 271 -17.31 -6.44 -9.21
CA ILE A 271 -18.41 -5.73 -8.55
C ILE A 271 -18.96 -4.72 -9.55
N GLU A 272 -20.20 -4.93 -9.95
CA GLU A 272 -20.92 -3.99 -10.80
C GLU A 272 -21.79 -3.07 -9.95
N VAL A 273 -21.73 -1.76 -10.24
CA VAL A 273 -22.48 -0.73 -9.53
C VAL A 273 -23.34 0.05 -10.51
N TYR A 274 -24.64 0.09 -10.25
CA TYR A 274 -25.63 0.76 -11.08
C TYR A 274 -26.50 1.70 -10.25
N GLU A 275 -26.70 2.91 -10.75
CA GLU A 275 -27.67 3.83 -10.17
C GLU A 275 -29.08 3.55 -10.68
N GLY A 276 -30.07 3.58 -9.80
CA GLY A 276 -31.46 3.33 -10.17
C GLY A 276 -32.46 3.70 -9.11
N HIS A 277 -33.67 3.17 -9.27
CA HIS A 277 -34.78 3.33 -8.34
C HIS A 277 -35.60 2.05 -8.20
N LEU A 278 -36.63 2.07 -7.35
CA LEU A 278 -37.43 0.90 -7.00
C LEU A 278 -38.86 0.98 -7.54
N HIS A 279 -39.39 -0.17 -7.97
CA HIS A 279 -40.80 -0.44 -8.20
C HIS A 279 -41.32 -1.45 -7.16
N GLY A 280 -41.58 -0.97 -5.94
CA GLY A 280 -41.89 -1.80 -4.77
C GLY A 280 -40.73 -1.86 -3.79
N GLU A 281 -40.65 -2.91 -2.97
CA GLU A 281 -39.65 -2.99 -1.89
C GLU A 281 -38.25 -3.37 -2.39
N LYS A 282 -38.15 -4.33 -3.33
CA LYS A 282 -36.87 -4.88 -3.80
C LYS A 282 -36.64 -4.81 -5.31
N THR A 283 -37.67 -4.56 -6.10
CA THR A 283 -37.59 -4.52 -7.56
C THR A 283 -36.82 -3.29 -8.00
N PHE A 284 -35.51 -3.43 -8.14
CA PHE A 284 -34.62 -2.38 -8.63
C PHE A 284 -34.56 -2.41 -10.14
N HIS A 285 -34.52 -1.21 -10.73
CA HIS A 285 -34.07 -1.03 -12.10
C HIS A 285 -33.19 0.20 -12.24
N GLN A 286 -32.24 0.09 -13.17
CA GLN A 286 -31.29 1.14 -13.48
C GLN A 286 -31.97 2.34 -14.12
N ASN A 287 -31.56 3.54 -13.71
CA ASN A 287 -31.99 4.79 -14.33
C ASN A 287 -31.42 4.89 -15.76
N GLY A 288 -32.27 5.29 -16.70
CA GLY A 288 -31.81 5.75 -18.01
C GLY A 288 -31.14 7.12 -17.89
N TYR A 289 -30.09 7.33 -18.66
CA TYR A 289 -29.42 8.63 -18.81
C TYR A 289 -29.17 8.93 -20.27
N SER A 290 -29.01 10.22 -20.61
CA SER A 290 -28.60 10.59 -21.97
C SER A 290 -27.27 9.93 -22.30
N LYS A 291 -27.12 9.45 -23.52
CA LYS A 291 -25.82 8.97 -24.04
C LYS A 291 -24.73 10.06 -24.04
N ASN A 292 -25.13 11.33 -23.89
CA ASN A 292 -24.22 12.46 -23.82
C ASN A 292 -23.72 12.73 -22.39
N ASN A 293 -24.36 12.15 -21.36
CA ASN A 293 -23.85 12.18 -19.99
C ASN A 293 -22.72 11.17 -19.82
N GLN A 294 -21.59 11.61 -19.26
CA GLN A 294 -20.43 10.76 -18.95
C GLN A 294 -20.24 10.62 -17.43
N CYS A 295 -20.83 11.53 -16.65
CA CYS A 295 -20.69 11.58 -15.19
C CYS A 295 -21.99 11.20 -14.49
N LEU A 296 -23.10 11.86 -14.85
CA LEU A 296 -24.41 11.53 -14.30
C LEU A 296 -24.85 10.15 -14.79
N GLY A 297 -25.30 9.29 -13.88
CA GLY A 297 -25.66 7.91 -14.21
C GLY A 297 -24.51 6.96 -14.45
N LYS A 298 -23.26 7.38 -14.16
CA LYS A 298 -22.08 6.54 -14.39
C LYS A 298 -22.22 5.21 -13.65
N SER A 299 -22.07 4.12 -14.41
CA SER A 299 -21.99 2.76 -13.88
C SER A 299 -20.52 2.36 -13.72
N TYR A 300 -20.27 1.41 -12.81
CA TYR A 300 -18.92 0.95 -12.50
C TYR A 300 -18.83 -0.56 -12.62
N ARG A 301 -17.69 -1.05 -13.10
CA ARG A 301 -17.30 -2.46 -13.00
C ARG A 301 -15.92 -2.48 -12.36
N LEU A 302 -15.88 -2.83 -11.08
CA LEU A 302 -14.67 -2.89 -10.29
C LEU A 302 -14.13 -4.32 -10.33
N LYS A 303 -12.83 -4.47 -10.43
CA LYS A 303 -12.16 -5.77 -10.36
C LYS A 303 -11.12 -5.77 -9.25
N TYR A 304 -11.10 -6.85 -8.49
CA TYR A 304 -10.07 -7.10 -7.48
C TYR A 304 -9.49 -8.49 -7.66
N THR A 305 -8.18 -8.63 -7.45
CA THR A 305 -7.46 -9.90 -7.50
C THR A 305 -7.03 -10.27 -6.09
N LEU A 306 -7.29 -11.51 -5.69
CA LEU A 306 -6.81 -12.06 -4.44
C LEU A 306 -5.32 -12.41 -4.61
N GLU A 307 -4.48 -11.70 -3.88
CA GLU A 307 -3.04 -11.91 -3.86
C GLU A 307 -2.57 -11.95 -2.42
N ASN A 308 -2.05 -13.10 -1.98
CA ASN A 308 -1.54 -13.30 -0.62
C ASN A 308 -2.56 -12.87 0.43
N ASN A 309 -3.80 -13.36 0.29
CA ASN A 309 -4.91 -13.07 1.18
C ASN A 309 -5.22 -11.58 1.36
N GLN A 310 -5.02 -10.79 0.32
CA GLN A 310 -5.53 -9.43 0.23
C GLN A 310 -6.17 -9.21 -1.13
N TRP A 311 -7.26 -8.44 -1.15
CA TRP A 311 -7.87 -7.99 -2.39
C TRP A 311 -7.13 -6.77 -2.91
N VAL A 312 -6.40 -6.96 -4.01
CA VAL A 312 -5.70 -5.90 -4.72
C VAL A 312 -6.61 -5.36 -5.80
N ALA A 313 -6.91 -4.06 -5.76
CA ALA A 313 -7.70 -3.40 -6.80
C ALA A 313 -6.96 -3.41 -8.14
N ASP A 314 -7.69 -3.67 -9.22
CA ASP A 314 -7.15 -3.50 -10.58
C ASP A 314 -6.80 -2.03 -10.82
N LYS A 315 -5.69 -1.77 -11.51
CA LYS A 315 -5.21 -0.41 -11.84
C LYS A 315 -6.22 0.39 -12.68
N ASP A 316 -7.09 -0.31 -13.41
CA ASP A 316 -8.10 0.30 -14.28
C ASP A 316 -9.39 0.65 -13.48
N ASN A 317 -9.48 0.25 -12.21
CA ASN A 317 -10.55 0.71 -11.34
C ASN A 317 -10.48 2.24 -11.17
N PRO A 318 -11.64 2.92 -11.08
CA PRO A 318 -11.65 4.34 -10.77
C PRO A 318 -11.06 4.59 -9.37
N THR A 319 -10.51 5.79 -9.16
CA THR A 319 -10.00 6.21 -7.85
C THR A 319 -11.07 6.23 -6.76
N SER A 320 -12.34 6.39 -7.14
CA SER A 320 -13.50 6.23 -6.26
C SER A 320 -14.77 5.92 -7.06
N VAL A 321 -15.74 5.28 -6.41
CA VAL A 321 -17.11 5.17 -6.89
C VAL A 321 -17.85 6.45 -6.49
N ASN A 322 -18.23 7.26 -7.48
CA ASN A 322 -18.94 8.51 -7.24
C ASN A 322 -20.44 8.26 -7.29
N VAL A 323 -21.13 8.59 -6.19
CA VAL A 323 -22.57 8.35 -6.01
C VAL A 323 -23.27 9.61 -5.48
N MET A 324 -24.59 9.65 -5.55
CA MET A 324 -25.41 10.71 -4.99
C MET A 324 -26.04 10.26 -3.66
N GLY A 325 -26.16 11.21 -2.74
CA GLY A 325 -26.88 11.01 -1.49
C GLY A 325 -28.33 11.47 -1.65
N ASN A 326 -29.24 10.87 -0.89
CA ASN A 326 -30.61 11.35 -0.82
C ASN A 326 -31.32 10.84 0.44
N ALA A 327 -31.67 11.76 1.34
CA ALA A 327 -32.41 11.43 2.56
C ALA A 327 -33.83 10.89 2.27
N ASP A 328 -34.47 11.36 1.20
CA ASP A 328 -35.81 10.95 0.77
C ASP A 328 -35.82 9.57 0.08
N LYS A 329 -34.64 9.02 -0.18
CA LYS A 329 -34.44 7.70 -0.76
C LYS A 329 -35.14 7.53 -2.13
N PHE A 330 -34.97 8.47 -3.04
CA PHE A 330 -35.36 8.33 -4.45
C PHE A 330 -34.31 7.62 -5.32
N VAL A 331 -33.03 7.71 -4.95
CA VAL A 331 -31.93 7.05 -5.68
C VAL A 331 -31.35 5.87 -4.89
N ARG A 332 -30.98 4.81 -5.60
CA ARG A 332 -30.35 3.61 -5.07
C ARG A 332 -29.16 3.23 -5.92
N TYR A 333 -28.19 2.55 -5.30
CA TYR A 333 -27.04 2.00 -6.00
C TYR A 333 -27.05 0.48 -5.85
N ALA A 334 -27.44 -0.23 -6.91
CA ALA A 334 -27.35 -1.68 -6.97
C ALA A 334 -25.89 -2.11 -7.03
N PHE A 335 -25.53 -3.10 -6.23
CA PHE A 335 -24.23 -3.77 -6.21
C PHE A 335 -24.47 -5.25 -6.53
N SER A 336 -23.75 -5.75 -7.53
CA SER A 336 -23.76 -7.15 -7.95
C SER A 336 -22.34 -7.69 -7.89
N LEU A 337 -22.11 -8.70 -7.05
CA LEU A 337 -20.80 -9.29 -6.80
C LEU A 337 -20.70 -10.66 -7.46
N ARG A 338 -19.59 -10.91 -8.17
CA ARG A 338 -19.26 -12.20 -8.77
C ARG A 338 -17.83 -12.59 -8.45
N TYR A 339 -17.63 -13.83 -8.03
CA TYR A 339 -16.33 -14.41 -7.71
C TYR A 339 -15.90 -15.39 -8.79
N PHE A 340 -14.63 -15.34 -9.18
CA PHE A 340 -14.08 -16.21 -10.22
C PHE A 340 -12.80 -16.90 -9.76
N ASN A 341 -12.57 -18.12 -10.25
CA ASN A 341 -11.33 -18.86 -10.01
C ASN A 341 -10.17 -18.41 -10.92
N ASP A 342 -9.01 -19.08 -10.83
CA ASP A 342 -7.82 -18.76 -11.62
C ASP A 342 -8.01 -18.88 -13.15
N LYS A 343 -9.03 -19.61 -13.60
CA LYS A 343 -9.41 -19.75 -15.01
C LYS A 343 -10.48 -18.73 -15.43
N HIS A 344 -10.86 -17.84 -14.52
CA HIS A 344 -11.95 -16.88 -14.67
C HIS A 344 -13.32 -17.55 -14.89
N GLU A 345 -13.53 -18.72 -14.30
CA GLU A 345 -14.86 -19.36 -14.25
C GLU A 345 -15.64 -18.81 -13.04
N ASP A 346 -16.92 -18.45 -13.21
CA ASP A 346 -17.77 -17.94 -12.12
C ASP A 346 -18.02 -19.05 -11.09
N ILE A 347 -17.48 -18.86 -9.89
CA ILE A 347 -17.60 -19.77 -8.75
C ILE A 347 -18.48 -19.21 -7.64
N THR A 348 -19.20 -18.12 -7.88
CA THR A 348 -20.10 -17.48 -6.89
C THR A 348 -21.13 -18.48 -6.35
N GLY A 349 -21.55 -19.44 -7.16
CA GLY A 349 -22.45 -20.51 -6.71
C GLY A 349 -21.90 -21.37 -5.56
N GLN A 350 -20.59 -21.38 -5.29
CA GLN A 350 -19.99 -22.11 -4.17
C GLN A 350 -20.37 -21.55 -2.80
N ILE A 351 -20.73 -20.26 -2.72
CA ILE A 351 -21.17 -19.63 -1.47
C ILE A 351 -22.70 -19.61 -1.32
N VAL A 352 -23.44 -20.24 -2.23
CA VAL A 352 -24.92 -20.27 -2.24
C VAL A 352 -25.48 -21.68 -2.33
N ASN A 353 -24.93 -22.53 -3.20
CA ASN A 353 -25.46 -23.86 -3.46
C ASN A 353 -25.11 -24.86 -2.37
N GLY A 354 -25.81 -26.00 -2.35
CA GLY A 354 -25.47 -27.11 -1.45
C GLY A 354 -25.70 -26.84 0.04
N GLY A 355 -26.45 -25.77 0.38
CA GLY A 355 -26.70 -25.36 1.76
C GLY A 355 -25.68 -24.35 2.31
N GLU A 356 -24.66 -23.97 1.53
CA GLU A 356 -23.67 -22.95 1.94
C GLU A 356 -24.29 -21.56 2.11
N ASP A 357 -25.47 -21.31 1.55
CA ASP A 357 -26.25 -20.10 1.84
C ASP A 357 -26.56 -19.96 3.34
N GLN A 358 -26.65 -21.03 4.13
CA GLN A 358 -26.84 -20.95 5.58
C GLN A 358 -25.58 -20.52 6.35
N HIS A 359 -24.42 -20.49 5.69
CA HIS A 359 -23.12 -20.23 6.27
C HIS A 359 -22.55 -18.87 5.84
N TYR A 360 -22.74 -18.48 4.58
CA TYR A 360 -22.16 -17.25 4.05
C TYR A 360 -23.08 -16.02 4.21
N GLN A 361 -22.46 -14.90 4.55
CA GLN A 361 -23.09 -13.57 4.56
C GLN A 361 -22.05 -12.48 4.30
N HIS A 362 -22.36 -11.56 3.39
CA HIS A 362 -21.65 -10.31 3.23
C HIS A 362 -22.14 -9.28 4.23
N PHE A 363 -21.19 -8.60 4.86
CA PHE A 363 -21.38 -7.42 5.65
C PHE A 363 -20.75 -6.22 4.94
N PHE A 364 -21.38 -5.06 5.09
CA PHE A 364 -21.00 -3.81 4.47
C PHE A 364 -20.83 -2.78 5.56
N THR A 365 -19.60 -2.37 5.81
CA THR A 365 -19.25 -1.41 6.85
C THR A 365 -18.55 -0.19 6.25
N VAL A 366 -18.63 0.96 6.90
CA VAL A 366 -17.93 2.17 6.44
C VAL A 366 -16.82 2.58 7.42
N SER A 367 -15.68 3.02 6.89
CA SER A 367 -14.57 3.60 7.65
C SER A 367 -14.10 4.90 7.00
N ASP A 368 -13.28 5.67 7.72
CA ASP A 368 -12.60 6.86 7.19
C ASP A 368 -13.56 7.91 6.63
N VAL A 369 -14.73 8.04 7.27
CA VAL A 369 -15.76 8.99 6.86
C VAL A 369 -15.25 10.40 7.10
N LYS A 370 -15.25 11.21 6.06
CA LYS A 370 -14.86 12.62 6.11
C LYS A 370 -15.72 13.47 5.17
N PRO A 371 -15.86 14.77 5.46
CA PRO A 371 -16.50 15.69 4.53
C PRO A 371 -15.78 15.68 3.17
N SER A 372 -16.56 15.70 2.09
CA SER A 372 -16.05 15.95 0.74
C SER A 372 -16.35 17.39 0.32
N TYR A 373 -16.35 17.68 -0.98
CA TYR A 373 -16.38 19.04 -1.49
C TYR A 373 -17.65 19.81 -1.09
N GLY A 374 -17.46 20.85 -0.28
CA GLY A 374 -18.56 21.65 0.27
C GLY A 374 -19.39 20.91 1.33
N GLY A 375 -18.92 19.75 1.80
CA GLY A 375 -19.51 19.03 2.93
C GLY A 375 -19.01 19.56 4.27
N ILE A 376 -19.74 19.23 5.32
CA ILE A 376 -19.38 19.47 6.72
C ILE A 376 -19.44 18.14 7.48
N GLU A 377 -18.85 18.09 8.66
CA GLU A 377 -18.97 16.93 9.55
C GLU A 377 -20.35 16.91 10.20
N GLU A 378 -20.97 15.73 10.29
CA GLU A 378 -22.29 15.52 10.88
C GLU A 378 -22.24 14.40 11.92
N LYS A 379 -23.13 14.45 12.93
CA LYS A 379 -23.21 13.42 13.96
C LYS A 379 -23.52 12.02 13.43
N SER A 380 -24.14 11.96 12.25
CA SER A 380 -24.48 10.74 11.55
C SER A 380 -23.36 10.25 10.63
N ASP A 381 -22.16 10.82 10.69
CA ASP A 381 -21.03 10.35 9.89
C ASP A 381 -20.41 9.13 10.56
N GLY A 382 -20.68 7.93 10.04
CA GLY A 382 -20.13 6.70 10.60
C GLY A 382 -20.85 5.42 10.17
N ASN A 383 -20.44 4.31 10.79
CA ASN A 383 -20.97 2.98 10.48
C ASN A 383 -22.31 2.69 11.17
N HIS A 384 -23.40 3.27 10.64
CA HIS A 384 -24.74 3.05 11.16
C HIS A 384 -25.83 3.37 10.10
N PRO A 385 -27.07 2.86 10.28
CA PRO A 385 -28.14 2.96 9.27
C PRO A 385 -28.66 4.37 8.98
N ASP A 386 -28.40 5.34 9.86
CA ASP A 386 -28.71 6.76 9.59
C ASP A 386 -27.74 7.42 8.60
N PHE A 387 -26.59 6.79 8.31
CA PHE A 387 -25.64 7.24 7.29
C PHE A 387 -25.88 6.55 5.95
N PHE A 388 -26.00 5.23 5.97
CA PHE A 388 -26.17 4.40 4.78
C PHE A 388 -27.04 3.18 5.08
N GLN A 389 -27.81 2.73 4.11
CA GLN A 389 -28.69 1.57 4.23
C GLN A 389 -28.37 0.57 3.13
N TYR A 390 -28.50 -0.72 3.41
CA TYR A 390 -28.37 -1.78 2.43
C TYR A 390 -29.56 -2.74 2.50
N THR A 391 -30.06 -3.17 1.35
CA THR A 391 -31.11 -4.19 1.22
C THR A 391 -30.58 -5.37 0.42
N TYR A 392 -30.68 -6.57 1.00
CA TYR A 392 -30.33 -7.82 0.33
C TYR A 392 -31.39 -8.19 -0.72
N CYS A 393 -30.95 -8.40 -1.95
CA CYS A 393 -31.78 -8.76 -3.11
C CYS A 393 -31.29 -10.05 -3.79
N ASP A 394 -30.66 -10.95 -3.04
CA ASP A 394 -30.28 -12.26 -3.55
C ASP A 394 -31.50 -13.04 -4.02
N THR A 395 -31.32 -13.90 -5.02
CA THR A 395 -32.41 -14.63 -5.68
C THR A 395 -32.20 -16.14 -5.61
N LYS A 396 -33.27 -16.89 -5.91
CA LYS A 396 -33.25 -18.33 -6.14
C LYS A 396 -33.86 -18.63 -7.51
N PRO A 397 -33.09 -19.15 -8.48
CA PRO A 397 -31.64 -19.39 -8.45
C PRO A 397 -30.81 -18.11 -8.35
N TRP A 398 -29.63 -18.22 -7.76
CA TRP A 398 -28.77 -17.08 -7.41
C TRP A 398 -28.20 -16.32 -8.61
N ASP A 399 -28.09 -16.97 -9.77
CA ASP A 399 -27.53 -16.41 -11.00
C ASP A 399 -28.60 -15.76 -11.89
N LYS A 400 -29.87 -15.75 -11.46
CA LYS A 400 -31.04 -15.28 -12.20
C LYS A 400 -31.62 -14.00 -11.62
N THR A 401 -32.39 -13.28 -12.43
CA THR A 401 -33.09 -12.04 -12.05
C THR A 401 -34.58 -12.29 -11.83
N VAL A 402 -35.21 -11.51 -10.98
CA VAL A 402 -36.67 -11.53 -10.82
C VAL A 402 -37.35 -11.03 -12.10
N HIS A 403 -36.81 -9.95 -12.69
CA HIS A 403 -37.42 -9.31 -13.85
C HIS A 403 -37.40 -10.16 -15.13
N PHE A 404 -36.26 -10.73 -15.52
CA PHE A 404 -36.14 -11.44 -16.81
C PHE A 404 -36.35 -12.95 -16.69
N ASP A 405 -36.03 -13.54 -15.54
CA ASP A 405 -36.01 -14.99 -15.37
C ASP A 405 -37.14 -15.52 -14.47
N ASN A 406 -38.00 -14.65 -13.93
CA ASN A 406 -39.01 -14.99 -12.92
C ASN A 406 -38.41 -15.69 -11.69
N ALA A 407 -37.17 -15.36 -11.31
CA ALA A 407 -36.58 -15.85 -10.07
C ALA A 407 -37.34 -15.27 -8.85
N ALA A 408 -37.24 -15.94 -7.70
CA ALA A 408 -37.76 -15.40 -6.45
C ALA A 408 -36.63 -14.74 -5.65
N PHE A 409 -36.92 -13.62 -5.00
CA PHE A 409 -36.03 -13.10 -3.95
C PHE A 409 -35.92 -14.10 -2.80
N LEU A 410 -34.75 -14.17 -2.18
CA LEU A 410 -34.57 -14.89 -0.91
C LEU A 410 -35.31 -14.16 0.23
N ASP A 411 -35.69 -14.96 1.23
CA ASP A 411 -36.26 -14.47 2.49
C ASP A 411 -35.24 -13.60 3.24
N ASP A 412 -35.71 -12.54 3.90
CA ASP A 412 -34.86 -11.60 4.66
C ASP A 412 -34.10 -12.27 5.81
N ASN A 413 -34.54 -13.46 6.27
CA ASN A 413 -33.82 -14.26 7.26
C ASN A 413 -32.70 -15.13 6.66
N ASN A 414 -32.43 -15.01 5.35
CA ASN A 414 -31.34 -15.70 4.67
C ASN A 414 -30.47 -14.77 3.79
N PRO A 415 -29.90 -13.68 4.34
CA PRO A 415 -29.11 -12.72 3.57
C PRO A 415 -27.78 -13.31 3.11
N ILE A 416 -27.42 -13.18 1.83
CA ILE A 416 -26.11 -13.59 1.32
C ILE A 416 -25.30 -12.36 0.93
N GLY A 417 -25.87 -11.44 0.16
CA GLY A 417 -25.26 -10.16 -0.24
C GLY A 417 -24.40 -10.23 -1.49
N ILE A 418 -24.66 -11.18 -2.39
CA ILE A 418 -24.10 -11.13 -3.74
C ILE A 418 -24.89 -10.17 -4.64
N LYS A 419 -26.14 -9.84 -4.26
CA LYS A 419 -26.96 -8.80 -4.87
C LYS A 419 -27.67 -7.98 -3.81
N GLY A 420 -27.71 -6.68 -4.02
CA GLY A 420 -28.48 -5.76 -3.19
C GLY A 420 -28.24 -4.32 -3.58
N PHE A 421 -28.86 -3.39 -2.88
CA PHE A 421 -28.67 -1.97 -3.16
C PHE A 421 -28.39 -1.15 -1.92
N PHE A 422 -27.59 -0.10 -2.11
CA PHE A 422 -27.32 0.91 -1.12
C PHE A 422 -28.24 2.13 -1.28
N THR A 423 -28.54 2.76 -0.16
CA THR A 423 -29.01 4.15 -0.06
C THR A 423 -28.02 4.92 0.78
N PHE A 424 -27.45 6.00 0.25
CA PHE A 424 -26.62 6.91 1.02
C PHE A 424 -27.47 8.09 1.48
N LEU A 425 -27.62 8.27 2.79
CA LEU A 425 -28.55 9.25 3.37
C LEU A 425 -27.90 10.63 3.62
N ARG A 426 -26.60 10.73 3.36
CA ARG A 426 -25.81 11.95 3.47
C ARG A 426 -25.03 12.19 2.19
N SER A 427 -25.01 13.45 1.80
CA SER A 427 -24.33 13.94 0.61
C SER A 427 -23.03 14.64 1.00
N ARG A 428 -22.11 14.79 0.05
CA ARG A 428 -20.81 15.46 0.22
C ARG A 428 -19.93 14.78 1.29
N LYS A 429 -19.79 13.47 1.16
CA LYS A 429 -18.97 12.61 2.04
C LYS A 429 -18.02 11.76 1.22
N GLN A 430 -16.83 11.51 1.77
CA GLN A 430 -15.90 10.48 1.30
C GLN A 430 -15.71 9.46 2.40
N PHE A 431 -15.64 8.18 2.03
CA PHE A 431 -15.40 7.09 2.97
C PHE A 431 -14.89 5.85 2.23
N THR A 432 -14.40 4.88 3.00
CA THR A 432 -14.14 3.54 2.51
C THR A 432 -15.33 2.63 2.81
N LEU A 433 -15.94 2.05 1.78
CA LEU A 433 -16.88 0.95 1.93
C LEU A 433 -16.09 -0.36 2.03
N ASN A 434 -16.22 -1.03 3.17
CA ASN A 434 -15.59 -2.31 3.46
C ASN A 434 -16.61 -3.44 3.25
N ILE A 435 -16.37 -4.28 2.24
CA ILE A 435 -17.14 -5.50 2.00
C ILE A 435 -16.42 -6.66 2.68
N ARG A 436 -17.12 -7.32 3.60
CA ARG A 436 -16.60 -8.40 4.45
C ARG A 436 -17.43 -9.65 4.24
N LEU A 437 -16.84 -10.73 3.75
CA LEU A 437 -17.55 -12.00 3.55
C LEU A 437 -17.20 -12.97 4.68
N MET A 438 -18.20 -13.29 5.50
CA MET A 438 -18.11 -14.28 6.57
C MET A 438 -18.54 -15.65 6.03
N ARG A 439 -17.88 -16.71 6.52
CA ARG A 439 -18.41 -18.07 6.52
C ARG A 439 -18.57 -18.55 7.96
N ALA A 440 -19.80 -18.79 8.38
CA ALA A 440 -20.08 -19.36 9.70
C ALA A 440 -19.81 -20.87 9.74
N HIS A 441 -19.24 -21.38 10.83
CA HIS A 441 -18.97 -22.81 11.03
C HIS A 441 -20.24 -23.64 11.13
N GLN A 442 -21.28 -23.12 11.77
CA GLN A 442 -22.55 -23.83 11.99
C GLN A 442 -23.74 -23.14 11.33
N SER A 443 -23.93 -21.85 11.60
CA SER A 443 -24.99 -21.05 11.02
C SER A 443 -24.63 -19.57 11.10
N LYS A 444 -25.00 -18.81 10.07
CA LYS A 444 -24.84 -17.35 10.08
C LYS A 444 -25.82 -16.62 11.02
N ARG A 445 -26.83 -17.33 11.54
CA ARG A 445 -27.82 -16.74 12.46
C ARG A 445 -27.30 -16.71 13.89
N VAL A 446 -27.60 -15.63 14.59
CA VAL A 446 -27.33 -15.48 16.03
C VAL A 446 -28.67 -15.51 16.75
N GLY A 447 -28.95 -16.62 17.42
CA GLY A 447 -30.32 -16.96 17.81
C GLY A 447 -31.16 -17.27 16.56
N ASP A 448 -32.36 -16.68 16.46
CA ASP A 448 -33.29 -16.96 15.35
C ASP A 448 -33.18 -15.98 14.18
N LYS A 449 -32.24 -15.02 14.21
CA LYS A 449 -32.14 -13.93 13.21
C LYS A 449 -30.73 -13.78 12.64
N PRO A 450 -30.59 -13.34 11.38
CA PRO A 450 -29.29 -12.91 10.87
C PRO A 450 -28.86 -11.59 11.51
N SER A 451 -27.55 -11.36 11.54
CA SER A 451 -27.00 -10.07 11.99
C SER A 451 -27.27 -8.96 10.96
N PRO A 452 -27.43 -7.70 11.39
CA PRO A 452 -27.58 -6.56 10.49
C PRO A 452 -26.41 -6.45 9.51
N PHE A 453 -26.67 -5.92 8.30
CA PHE A 453 -25.66 -5.85 7.24
C PHE A 453 -24.38 -5.08 7.62
N TYR A 454 -24.45 -4.14 8.56
CA TYR A 454 -23.35 -3.26 8.97
C TYR A 454 -22.71 -3.67 10.29
N GLU A 455 -23.20 -4.72 10.95
CA GLU A 455 -22.78 -5.06 12.31
C GLU A 455 -22.82 -6.58 12.52
N PRO A 456 -21.74 -7.29 12.19
CA PRO A 456 -21.54 -8.64 12.69
C PRO A 456 -21.54 -8.64 14.21
N SER A 457 -22.07 -9.71 14.82
CA SER A 457 -22.03 -9.86 16.27
C SER A 457 -20.61 -10.10 16.78
N SER A 458 -20.32 -9.75 18.04
CA SER A 458 -19.03 -10.05 18.65
C SER A 458 -18.70 -11.55 18.65
N GLN A 459 -19.71 -12.42 18.69
CA GLN A 459 -19.51 -13.86 18.53
C GLN A 459 -19.01 -14.21 17.12
N GLN A 460 -19.61 -13.61 16.09
CA GLN A 460 -19.23 -13.87 14.71
C GLN A 460 -17.81 -13.38 14.41
N GLU A 461 -17.47 -12.18 14.90
CA GLU A 461 -16.13 -11.60 14.80
C GLU A 461 -15.07 -12.52 15.43
N ALA A 462 -15.38 -13.13 16.58
CA ALA A 462 -14.41 -13.91 17.34
C ALA A 462 -14.29 -15.37 16.87
N LYS A 463 -15.34 -15.95 16.28
CA LYS A 463 -15.42 -17.40 16.07
C LYS A 463 -15.51 -17.84 14.63
N GLU A 464 -15.98 -16.99 13.71
CA GLU A 464 -16.24 -17.41 12.33
C GLU A 464 -15.06 -17.10 11.43
N THR A 465 -15.06 -17.73 10.26
CA THR A 465 -14.00 -17.57 9.28
C THR A 465 -14.35 -16.42 8.33
N TRP A 466 -13.36 -15.59 7.98
CA TRP A 466 -13.56 -14.38 7.17
C TRP A 466 -12.66 -14.37 5.94
N MET A 467 -13.24 -14.00 4.80
CA MET A 467 -12.46 -13.57 3.65
C MET A 467 -11.76 -12.24 3.95
N PRO A 468 -10.62 -11.96 3.30
CA PRO A 468 -10.03 -10.64 3.30
C PRO A 468 -11.03 -9.56 2.89
N VAL A 469 -10.90 -8.38 3.47
CA VAL A 469 -11.82 -7.25 3.24
C VAL A 469 -11.57 -6.63 1.87
N ILE A 470 -12.63 -6.42 1.09
CA ILE A 470 -12.57 -5.61 -0.14
C ILE A 470 -12.84 -4.16 0.26
N LYS A 471 -11.91 -3.26 -0.06
CA LYS A 471 -12.02 -1.82 0.23
C LYS A 471 -12.39 -1.06 -1.04
N ILE A 472 -13.52 -0.35 -1.01
CA ILE A 472 -13.99 0.49 -2.12
C ILE A 472 -14.02 1.94 -1.65
N PRO A 473 -13.19 2.84 -2.21
CA PRO A 473 -13.33 4.28 -1.96
C PRO A 473 -14.64 4.78 -2.57
N VAL A 474 -15.50 5.40 -1.76
CA VAL A 474 -16.79 5.96 -2.20
C VAL A 474 -16.79 7.46 -1.94
N ASN A 475 -17.30 8.21 -2.91
CA ASN A 475 -17.50 9.64 -2.82
C ASN A 475 -18.97 9.97 -3.13
N VAL A 476 -19.72 10.30 -2.08
CA VAL A 476 -21.08 10.82 -2.23
C VAL A 476 -20.96 12.30 -2.56
N TYR A 477 -20.95 12.65 -3.83
CA TYR A 477 -20.44 13.97 -4.25
C TYR A 477 -21.50 15.08 -4.23
N MET A 478 -22.78 14.75 -4.38
CA MET A 478 -23.88 15.73 -4.29
C MET A 478 -25.18 15.07 -3.85
N ASP A 479 -26.19 15.88 -3.56
CA ASP A 479 -27.54 15.39 -3.31
C ASP A 479 -28.30 15.12 -4.60
N TRP A 480 -29.14 14.09 -4.62
CA TRP A 480 -30.02 13.76 -5.73
C TRP A 480 -30.91 14.94 -6.16
N ASN A 481 -31.33 15.78 -5.21
CA ASN A 481 -32.14 16.96 -5.50
C ASN A 481 -31.32 18.08 -6.20
N GLU A 482 -29.99 17.97 -6.27
CA GLU A 482 -29.07 18.90 -6.94
C GLU A 482 -28.73 18.47 -8.39
N LYS A 483 -29.49 17.52 -8.97
CA LYS A 483 -29.32 17.09 -10.38
C LYS A 483 -29.87 18.08 -11.42
N GLY A 484 -30.47 19.18 -10.95
CA GLY A 484 -30.80 20.37 -11.73
C GLY A 484 -30.10 21.58 -11.14
N LEU A 485 -29.82 22.57 -11.97
CA LEU A 485 -29.25 23.85 -11.56
C LEU A 485 -30.34 24.91 -11.49
N ASP A 486 -30.16 25.92 -10.64
CA ASP A 486 -30.99 27.13 -10.67
C ASP A 486 -30.83 27.87 -12.00
N LEU A 487 -29.62 27.82 -12.56
CA LEU A 487 -29.36 28.22 -13.93
C LEU A 487 -30.03 27.23 -14.89
N GLU A 488 -31.15 27.65 -15.49
CA GLU A 488 -31.98 26.87 -16.43
C GLU A 488 -31.29 26.64 -17.80
N VAL A 489 -30.11 26.01 -17.78
CA VAL A 489 -29.28 25.75 -18.96
C VAL A 489 -30.02 24.98 -20.04
N TRP A 490 -31.02 24.17 -19.68
CA TRP A 490 -31.84 23.39 -20.61
C TRP A 490 -32.78 24.24 -21.48
N GLU A 491 -33.20 25.42 -21.01
CA GLU A 491 -34.04 26.32 -21.81
C GLU A 491 -33.23 27.17 -22.77
N ASN A 492 -31.95 27.39 -22.46
CA ASN A 492 -31.04 28.18 -23.29
C ASN A 492 -29.65 27.54 -23.37
N PRO A 493 -29.40 26.65 -24.35
CA PRO A 493 -28.13 25.94 -24.48
C PRO A 493 -26.90 26.86 -24.67
N LYS A 494 -27.10 28.13 -25.08
CA LYS A 494 -26.00 29.10 -25.18
C LYS A 494 -25.36 29.38 -23.81
N LEU A 495 -26.11 29.21 -22.72
CA LEU A 495 -25.62 29.39 -21.36
C LEU A 495 -24.51 28.40 -21.01
N VAL A 496 -24.51 27.19 -21.57
CA VAL A 496 -23.42 26.22 -21.38
C VAL A 496 -22.08 26.79 -21.87
N GLU A 497 -22.09 27.58 -22.95
CA GLU A 497 -20.89 28.13 -23.57
C GLU A 497 -20.45 29.48 -22.99
N SER A 498 -21.39 30.30 -22.51
CA SER A 498 -21.10 31.66 -22.04
C SER A 498 -20.90 31.78 -20.54
N THR A 499 -21.44 30.86 -19.75
CA THR A 499 -21.45 30.96 -18.28
C THR A 499 -20.08 30.64 -17.69
N GLN A 500 -19.60 31.48 -16.78
CA GLN A 500 -18.42 31.22 -15.96
C GLN A 500 -18.84 30.86 -14.53
N LEU A 501 -17.93 30.25 -13.78
CA LEU A 501 -18.21 29.81 -12.41
C LEU A 501 -18.74 30.94 -11.52
N LYS A 502 -18.17 32.15 -11.64
CA LYS A 502 -18.56 33.34 -10.87
C LYS A 502 -19.99 33.84 -11.17
N ASP A 503 -20.57 33.41 -12.29
CA ASP A 503 -21.89 33.85 -12.74
C ASP A 503 -23.01 32.97 -12.14
N LEU A 504 -22.65 31.82 -11.56
CA LEU A 504 -23.56 30.87 -10.93
C LEU A 504 -23.94 31.31 -9.50
N SER A 505 -25.10 30.87 -9.02
CA SER A 505 -25.48 30.99 -7.60
C SER A 505 -24.50 30.23 -6.70
N GLU A 506 -24.41 30.55 -5.41
CA GLU A 506 -23.54 29.80 -4.48
C GLU A 506 -23.89 28.31 -4.44
N HIS A 507 -25.18 27.98 -4.58
CA HIS A 507 -25.66 26.61 -4.66
C HIS A 507 -25.16 25.92 -5.95
N ASP A 508 -25.39 26.51 -7.11
CA ASP A 508 -24.95 25.96 -8.40
C ASP A 508 -23.42 25.85 -8.47
N GLN A 509 -22.68 26.85 -7.99
CA GLN A 509 -21.21 26.79 -7.89
C GLN A 509 -20.77 25.56 -7.10
N ARG A 510 -21.38 25.33 -5.93
CA ARG A 510 -21.05 24.20 -5.06
C ARG A 510 -21.37 22.86 -5.72
N THR A 511 -22.49 22.77 -6.43
CA THR A 511 -22.92 21.57 -7.16
C THR A 511 -21.98 21.26 -8.33
N VAL A 512 -21.75 22.24 -9.21
CA VAL A 512 -20.87 22.11 -10.38
C VAL A 512 -19.44 21.78 -9.96
N LEU A 513 -18.88 22.47 -8.97
CA LEU A 513 -17.52 22.18 -8.49
C LEU A 513 -17.40 20.79 -7.88
N SER A 514 -18.43 20.29 -7.20
CA SER A 514 -18.39 18.95 -6.62
C SER A 514 -18.38 17.88 -7.71
N LEU A 515 -19.22 18.01 -8.74
CA LEU A 515 -19.20 17.15 -9.92
C LEU A 515 -17.82 17.21 -10.59
N MET A 516 -17.29 18.41 -10.82
CA MET A 516 -15.98 18.58 -11.46
C MET A 516 -14.87 17.85 -10.71
N LYS A 517 -14.82 17.99 -9.38
CA LYS A 517 -13.78 17.35 -8.57
C LYS A 517 -13.99 15.84 -8.44
N ALA A 518 -15.23 15.37 -8.38
CA ALA A 518 -15.55 13.94 -8.32
C ALA A 518 -15.08 13.19 -9.59
N PHE A 519 -15.24 13.82 -10.76
CA PHE A 519 -14.95 13.19 -12.05
C PHE A 519 -13.68 13.72 -12.75
N GLY A 520 -12.93 14.62 -12.09
CA GLY A 520 -11.68 15.17 -12.64
C GLY A 520 -11.88 16.11 -13.82
N ILE A 521 -13.05 16.76 -13.94
CA ILE A 521 -13.37 17.71 -15.00
C ILE A 521 -12.65 19.03 -14.72
N LYS A 522 -11.93 19.55 -15.73
CA LYS A 522 -11.18 20.81 -15.63
C LYS A 522 -11.94 22.00 -16.20
N ASP A 523 -12.79 21.77 -17.19
CA ASP A 523 -13.57 22.81 -17.87
C ASP A 523 -15.00 22.85 -17.33
N ILE A 524 -15.42 24.02 -16.85
CA ILE A 524 -16.78 24.22 -16.35
C ILE A 524 -17.84 23.95 -17.41
N LYS A 525 -17.56 24.22 -18.68
CA LYS A 525 -18.53 24.00 -19.77
C LYS A 525 -18.88 22.53 -19.91
N THR A 526 -17.89 21.65 -19.78
CA THR A 526 -18.10 20.20 -19.74
C THR A 526 -19.01 19.81 -18.57
N ALA A 527 -18.83 20.42 -17.40
CA ALA A 527 -19.69 20.16 -16.25
C ALA A 527 -21.12 20.70 -16.44
N LEU A 528 -21.29 21.90 -16.97
CA LEU A 528 -22.62 22.47 -17.28
C LEU A 528 -23.36 21.63 -18.34
N ALA A 529 -22.62 21.07 -19.31
CA ALA A 529 -23.20 20.18 -20.31
C ALA A 529 -23.83 18.91 -19.69
N GLU A 530 -23.27 18.38 -18.60
CA GLU A 530 -23.87 17.22 -17.90
C GLU A 530 -25.27 17.56 -17.38
N PHE A 531 -25.44 18.71 -16.73
CA PHE A 531 -26.75 19.17 -16.24
C PHE A 531 -27.72 19.49 -17.38
N TYR A 532 -27.20 20.09 -18.46
CA TYR A 532 -28.00 20.34 -19.67
C TYR A 532 -28.57 19.03 -20.23
N TRP A 533 -27.73 18.03 -20.50
CA TRP A 533 -28.18 16.78 -21.11
C TRP A 533 -29.10 15.97 -20.19
N ASN A 534 -28.88 16.04 -18.88
CA ASN A 534 -29.74 15.38 -17.89
C ASN A 534 -31.20 15.89 -17.93
N MET A 535 -31.40 17.16 -18.30
CA MET A 535 -32.72 17.80 -18.34
C MET A 535 -33.30 17.88 -19.76
N ALA A 536 -32.45 18.12 -20.77
CA ALA A 536 -32.87 18.41 -22.13
C ALA A 536 -33.05 17.16 -23.01
N ASP A 537 -32.42 16.04 -22.65
CA ASP A 537 -32.52 14.80 -23.42
C ASP A 537 -33.24 13.72 -22.59
N VAL A 538 -34.10 12.97 -23.26
CA VAL A 538 -34.87 11.90 -22.63
C VAL A 538 -34.18 10.57 -22.96
N PRO A 539 -33.75 9.80 -21.95
CA PRO A 539 -33.18 8.49 -22.21
C PRO A 539 -34.20 7.60 -22.91
N VAL A 540 -33.74 6.81 -23.88
CA VAL A 540 -34.60 5.80 -24.51
C VAL A 540 -34.89 4.71 -23.47
N HIS A 541 -36.12 4.69 -22.96
CA HIS A 541 -36.60 3.62 -22.08
C HIS A 541 -36.97 2.38 -22.91
N ASP A 542 -35.96 1.58 -23.26
CA ASP A 542 -36.14 0.33 -24.01
C ASP A 542 -36.17 -0.94 -23.13
N GLY A 543 -36.14 -0.76 -21.81
CA GLY A 543 -36.15 -1.84 -20.82
C GLY A 543 -34.83 -2.61 -20.69
N ARG A 544 -33.75 -2.22 -21.38
CA ARG A 544 -32.47 -2.95 -21.43
C ARG A 544 -31.46 -2.57 -20.34
N GLY A 545 -31.86 -1.79 -19.33
CA GLY A 545 -31.02 -1.46 -18.17
C GLY A 545 -30.77 -2.66 -17.25
N PHE A 546 -29.96 -2.48 -16.21
CA PHE A 546 -29.78 -3.49 -15.17
C PHE A 546 -31.04 -3.64 -14.29
N TRP A 547 -31.41 -4.88 -13.96
CA TRP A 547 -32.54 -5.24 -13.10
C TRP A 547 -32.11 -6.30 -12.08
N PHE A 548 -32.75 -6.27 -10.90
CA PHE A 548 -32.70 -7.41 -9.97
C PHE A 548 -33.80 -8.44 -10.21
#